data_AF-A0A661BZP5-F1
#
_entry.id   AF-A0A661BZP5-F1
#
_cell.length_a   1.000
_cell.length_b   1.000
_cell.length_c   1.000
_cell.angle_alpha   90.00
_cell.angle_beta   90.00
_cell.angle_gamma   90.00
#
_symmetry.space_group_name_H-M   'P 1'
#
loop_
_entity.id
_entity.type
_entity.pdbx_description
1 polymer ?
#
loop_
_entity_poly.entity_id
_entity_poly.type
_entity_poly.pdbx_seq_one_letter_code
_entity_poly.pdbx_strand_id
1 'polypeptide(L)'
;MEQYEHNVEDFDAQNAKQGDDTLLVKFFIKSRPDSAASLKEGRPIFKDVEYIDIKIPGSRTGGACRPARQNDIERFPRHYAAFKNRMEPPVEGTPLVEWPQISRSQAEELSFHNVKTVEQLADMADVHASKFMGMNALRDKAKAFLKNAAEAAPALALQAEIDNRDEQIRLLMERLNALEAQGIGEIAQAPELQPSQLDAVDPTDKVEPEAVAPKPTRKKRRRRKASDG
;
A
#
# COMPACT_ATOMS: atom_id res chain seq x y z
N MET A 1 27.68 58.88 34.19
CA MET A 1 28.20 57.86 33.27
C MET A 1 27.05 56.91 33.00
N GLU A 2 26.32 57.13 31.90
CA GLU A 2 25.28 56.21 31.45
C GLU A 2 25.96 55.02 30.77
N GLN A 3 25.72 53.83 31.31
CA GLN A 3 26.21 52.59 30.73
C GLN A 3 25.28 52.22 29.58
N TYR A 4 25.81 52.27 28.35
CA TYR A 4 25.14 51.69 27.19
C TYR A 4 25.32 50.17 27.23
N GLU A 5 24.29 49.44 27.64
CA GLU A 5 24.20 48.00 27.43
C GLU A 5 24.09 47.74 25.92
N HIS A 6 25.18 47.29 25.30
CA HIS A 6 25.13 46.72 23.95
C HIS A 6 24.58 45.30 24.06
N ASN A 7 23.33 45.13 23.66
CA ASN A 7 22.73 43.81 23.50
C ASN A 7 23.32 43.15 22.25
N VAL A 8 24.09 42.09 22.44
CA VAL A 8 24.88 41.39 21.40
C VAL A 8 24.00 40.53 20.47
N GLU A 9 22.70 40.43 20.78
CA GLU A 9 21.75 39.50 20.15
C GLU A 9 21.13 40.02 18.83
N ASP A 10 21.19 41.34 18.55
CA ASP A 10 20.46 41.94 17.41
C ASP A 10 21.26 41.96 16.08
N PHE A 11 22.57 41.72 16.09
CA PHE A 11 23.41 41.87 14.90
C PHE A 11 23.47 40.65 13.97
N ASP A 12 23.12 39.46 14.46
CA ASP A 12 23.50 38.22 13.78
C ASP A 12 22.38 37.58 12.94
N ALA A 13 21.10 37.75 13.30
CA ALA A 13 20.02 37.01 12.64
C ALA A 13 19.58 37.61 11.28
N GLN A 14 19.51 38.93 11.15
CA GLN A 14 19.09 39.60 9.92
C GLN A 14 20.21 39.67 8.88
N ASN A 15 21.45 39.90 9.30
CA ASN A 15 22.62 39.91 8.41
C ASN A 15 22.94 38.51 7.84
N ALA A 16 22.78 37.44 8.63
CA ALA A 16 22.98 36.08 8.15
C ALA A 16 22.03 35.74 6.98
N LYS A 17 20.75 36.16 7.07
CA LYS A 17 19.76 35.94 6.00
C LYS A 17 20.05 36.72 4.71
N GLN A 18 20.59 37.94 4.80
CA GLN A 18 20.99 38.71 3.62
C GLN A 18 22.21 38.08 2.90
N GLY A 19 23.17 37.53 3.66
CA GLY A 19 24.27 36.76 3.09
C GLY A 19 23.80 35.47 2.41
N ASP A 20 22.77 34.84 2.97
CA ASP A 20 22.21 33.58 2.48
C ASP A 20 21.53 33.70 1.12
N ASP A 21 20.88 34.83 0.82
CA ASP A 21 20.25 35.08 -0.48
C ASP A 21 21.27 35.18 -1.63
N THR A 22 22.53 35.48 -1.32
CA THR A 22 23.62 35.56 -2.30
C THR A 22 24.22 34.18 -2.59
N LEU A 23 24.01 33.18 -1.72
CA LEU A 23 24.57 31.84 -1.88
C LEU A 23 23.83 31.03 -2.94
N LEU A 24 24.58 30.28 -3.73
CA LEU A 24 24.02 29.32 -4.70
C LEU A 24 23.81 27.98 -3.99
N VAL A 25 22.58 27.75 -3.53
CA VAL A 25 22.20 26.52 -2.80
C VAL A 25 21.41 25.57 -3.68
N LYS A 26 21.86 24.31 -3.74
CA LYS A 26 21.17 23.22 -4.44
C LYS A 26 20.99 22.01 -3.52
N PHE A 27 19.75 21.57 -3.36
CA PHE A 27 19.44 20.28 -2.75
C PHE A 27 19.30 19.20 -3.84
N PHE A 28 19.74 17.99 -3.54
CA PHE A 28 19.65 16.83 -4.43
C PHE A 28 19.77 15.52 -3.65
N ILE A 29 19.36 14.41 -4.25
CA ILE A 29 19.52 13.07 -3.68
C ILE A 29 20.83 12.48 -4.18
N LYS A 30 21.59 11.87 -3.27
CA LYS A 30 22.78 11.10 -3.61
C LYS A 30 22.76 9.76 -2.87
N SER A 31 22.95 8.68 -3.60
CA SER A 31 23.09 7.35 -3.02
C SER A 31 24.42 7.25 -2.26
N ARG A 32 24.34 6.97 -0.96
CA ARG A 32 25.49 6.77 -0.08
C ARG A 32 25.53 5.31 0.37
N PRO A 33 26.70 4.64 0.33
CA PRO A 33 26.82 3.30 0.88
C PRO A 33 26.55 3.35 2.39
N ASP A 34 25.63 2.50 2.85
CA ASP A 34 25.39 2.30 4.27
C ASP A 34 26.18 1.08 4.72
N SER A 35 27.37 1.32 5.29
CA SER A 35 28.27 0.27 5.77
C SER A 35 27.63 -0.58 6.87
N ALA A 36 26.74 -0.03 7.70
CA ALA A 36 26.10 -0.77 8.78
C ALA A 36 25.02 -1.72 8.23
N ALA A 37 24.19 -1.23 7.31
CA ALA A 37 23.19 -2.08 6.63
C ALA A 37 23.86 -3.14 5.76
N SER A 38 24.93 -2.75 5.05
CA SER A 38 25.68 -3.67 4.18
C SER A 38 26.33 -4.80 4.97
N LEU A 39 26.85 -4.53 6.17
CA LEU A 39 27.46 -5.53 7.04
C LEU A 39 26.41 -6.50 7.61
N LYS A 40 25.20 -6.03 7.90
CA LYS A 40 24.10 -6.84 8.43
C LYS A 40 23.49 -7.80 7.39
N GLU A 41 23.36 -7.35 6.14
CA GLU A 41 22.77 -8.16 5.07
C GLU A 41 23.80 -8.88 4.18
N GLY A 42 25.10 -8.64 4.40
CA GLY A 42 26.18 -9.29 3.63
C GLY A 42 26.25 -8.87 2.16
N ARG A 43 25.60 -7.77 1.78
CA ARG A 43 25.57 -7.23 0.40
C ARG A 43 25.70 -5.70 0.41
N PRO A 44 26.29 -5.05 -0.61
CA PRO A 44 26.35 -3.60 -0.69
C PRO A 44 24.94 -3.00 -0.76
N ILE A 45 24.53 -2.29 0.29
CA ILE A 45 23.27 -1.55 0.35
C ILE A 45 23.58 -0.06 0.27
N PHE A 46 22.96 0.59 -0.70
CA PHE A 46 23.00 2.03 -0.87
C PHE A 46 21.70 2.62 -0.37
N LYS A 47 21.79 3.74 0.35
CA LYS A 47 20.62 4.51 0.76
C LYS A 47 20.65 5.87 0.10
N ASP A 48 19.50 6.28 -0.39
CA ASP A 48 19.30 7.60 -0.95
C ASP A 48 19.16 8.60 0.19
N VAL A 49 20.11 9.54 0.25
CA VAL A 49 20.17 10.57 1.29
C VAL A 49 20.09 11.93 0.63
N GLU A 50 19.37 12.85 1.27
CA GLU A 50 19.29 14.26 0.85
C GLU A 50 20.64 14.96 1.12
N TYR A 51 21.18 15.61 0.11
CA TYR A 51 22.42 16.37 0.17
C TYR A 51 22.15 17.85 -0.14
N ILE A 52 23.00 18.71 0.42
CA ILE A 52 23.05 20.14 0.14
C ILE A 52 24.43 20.49 -0.46
N ASP A 53 24.42 21.24 -1.55
CA ASP A 53 25.59 21.85 -2.18
C ASP A 53 25.45 23.38 -2.11
N ILE A 54 26.29 24.00 -1.28
CA ILE A 54 26.35 25.46 -1.09
C ILE A 54 27.58 25.96 -1.83
N LYS A 55 27.39 26.85 -2.82
CA LYS A 55 28.47 27.50 -3.56
C LYS A 55 28.42 29.00 -3.36
N ILE A 56 29.59 29.59 -3.12
CA ILE A 56 29.73 31.05 -2.99
C ILE A 56 29.95 31.61 -4.40
N PRO A 57 29.10 32.53 -4.89
CA PRO A 57 29.31 33.13 -6.19
C PRO A 57 30.67 33.84 -6.22
N GLY A 58 31.47 33.56 -7.26
CA GLY A 58 32.82 34.14 -7.42
C GLY A 58 33.97 33.34 -6.81
N SER A 59 33.71 32.29 -6.02
CA SER A 59 34.76 31.39 -5.51
C SER A 59 34.73 30.03 -6.21
N ARG A 60 35.86 29.59 -6.77
CA ARG A 60 36.00 28.27 -7.42
C ARG A 60 36.01 27.12 -6.40
N THR A 61 36.55 27.38 -5.21
CA THR A 61 36.82 26.38 -4.16
C THR A 61 35.93 26.59 -2.93
N GLY A 62 35.31 27.76 -2.81
CA GLY A 62 34.42 28.09 -1.70
C GLY A 62 33.08 27.39 -1.82
N GLY A 63 32.81 26.47 -0.90
CA GLY A 63 31.52 25.79 -0.80
C GLY A 63 31.54 24.60 0.15
N ALA A 64 30.37 24.02 0.35
CA ALA A 64 30.19 22.83 1.17
C ALA A 64 29.19 21.87 0.51
N CYS A 65 29.62 20.63 0.27
CA CYS A 65 28.75 19.54 -0.17
C CYS A 65 28.69 18.47 0.91
N ARG A 66 27.53 18.31 1.53
CA ARG A 66 27.33 17.38 2.65
C ARG A 66 25.88 16.91 2.75
N PRO A 67 25.58 15.84 3.53
CA PRO A 67 24.20 15.48 3.82
C PRO A 67 23.44 16.67 4.43
N ALA A 68 22.21 16.88 3.97
CA ALA A 68 21.34 17.93 4.46
C ALA A 68 20.98 17.65 5.92
N ARG A 69 21.12 18.67 6.78
CA ARG A 69 20.68 18.63 8.18
C ARG A 69 19.41 19.47 8.32
N GLN A 70 18.68 19.25 9.41
CA GLN A 70 17.48 20.01 9.72
C GLN A 70 17.72 21.54 9.69
N ASN A 71 18.81 22.00 10.30
CA ASN A 71 19.18 23.43 10.30
C ASN A 71 19.37 24.01 8.88
N ASP A 72 19.76 23.20 7.88
CA ASP A 72 19.92 23.67 6.50
C ASP A 72 18.58 23.89 5.80
N ILE A 73 17.60 23.05 6.14
CA ILE A 73 16.23 23.15 5.64
C ILE A 73 15.59 24.42 6.18
N GLU A 74 15.81 24.72 7.46
CA GLU A 74 15.33 25.93 8.13
C GLU A 74 16.03 27.20 7.64
N ARG A 75 17.33 27.11 7.32
CA ARG A 75 18.12 28.22 6.78
C ARG A 75 17.78 28.53 5.32
N PHE A 76 17.53 27.51 4.49
CA PHE A 76 17.26 27.66 3.05
C PHE A 76 15.88 27.12 2.62
N PRO A 77 14.77 27.61 3.20
CA PRO A 77 13.45 27.05 2.97
C PRO A 77 12.99 27.19 1.52
N ARG A 78 13.34 28.30 0.85
CA ARG A 78 13.01 28.55 -0.56
C ARG A 78 13.65 27.52 -1.50
N HIS A 79 14.91 27.18 -1.25
CA HIS A 79 15.65 26.20 -2.05
C HIS A 79 15.19 24.77 -1.75
N TYR A 80 14.86 24.46 -0.50
CA TYR A 80 14.33 23.16 -0.13
C TYR A 80 12.94 22.91 -0.72
N ALA A 81 12.04 23.91 -0.66
CA ALA A 81 10.73 23.83 -1.29
C ALA A 81 10.84 23.63 -2.81
N ALA A 82 11.75 24.34 -3.48
CA ALA A 82 12.00 24.15 -4.91
C ALA A 82 12.54 22.73 -5.23
N PHE A 83 13.36 22.16 -4.35
CA PHE A 83 13.83 20.77 -4.47
C PHE A 83 12.70 19.77 -4.28
N LYS A 84 11.87 19.93 -3.25
CA LYS A 84 10.70 19.07 -3.02
C LYS A 84 9.65 19.16 -4.12
N ASN A 85 9.47 20.35 -4.72
CA ASN A 85 8.59 20.52 -5.87
C ASN A 85 9.16 19.91 -7.16
N ARG A 86 10.49 19.79 -7.30
CA ARG A 86 11.14 19.11 -8.43
C ARG A 86 11.19 17.59 -8.25
N MET A 87 11.20 17.12 -7.01
CA MET A 87 10.96 15.72 -6.73
C MET A 87 9.52 15.43 -7.13
N GLU A 88 9.34 14.49 -8.07
CA GLU A 88 7.98 14.04 -8.36
C GLU A 88 7.39 13.51 -7.06
N PRO A 89 6.23 14.04 -6.63
CA PRO A 89 5.58 13.51 -5.45
C PRO A 89 5.35 12.02 -5.66
N PRO A 90 5.43 11.20 -4.60
CA PRO A 90 5.01 9.81 -4.67
C PRO A 90 3.63 9.80 -5.32
N VAL A 91 3.53 9.10 -6.44
CA VAL A 91 2.30 9.06 -7.20
C VAL A 91 1.35 8.17 -6.39
N GLU A 92 0.44 8.82 -5.66
CA GLU A 92 -0.56 8.13 -4.84
C GLU A 92 -1.68 7.58 -5.73
N GLY A 93 -1.87 6.27 -5.70
CA GLY A 93 -2.94 5.59 -6.41
C GLY A 93 -2.46 4.43 -7.29
N THR A 94 -3.38 3.95 -8.12
CA THR A 94 -3.12 2.84 -9.03
C THR A 94 -2.42 3.38 -10.28
N PRO A 95 -1.18 2.97 -10.59
CA PRO A 95 -0.47 3.47 -11.77
C PRO A 95 -1.20 3.02 -13.04
N LEU A 96 -1.31 3.91 -14.02
CA LEU A 96 -2.00 3.62 -15.29
C LEU A 96 -1.44 2.39 -16.01
N VAL A 97 -0.15 2.12 -15.84
CA VAL A 97 0.55 0.98 -16.45
C VAL A 97 -0.01 -0.37 -15.98
N GLU A 98 -0.55 -0.44 -14.76
CA GLU A 98 -1.13 -1.66 -14.19
C GLU A 98 -2.63 -1.81 -14.51
N TRP A 99 -3.26 -0.76 -15.05
CA TRP A 99 -4.70 -0.77 -15.32
C TRP A 99 -5.02 -1.54 -16.63
N PRO A 100 -5.76 -2.67 -16.57
CA PRO A 100 -5.95 -3.55 -17.73
C PRO A 100 -6.87 -2.97 -18.82
N GLN A 101 -7.54 -1.86 -18.57
CA GLN A 101 -8.48 -1.25 -19.54
C GLN A 101 -7.82 -0.31 -20.55
N ILE A 102 -6.52 -0.03 -20.41
CA ILE A 102 -5.77 0.82 -21.34
C ILE A 102 -4.57 0.09 -21.92
N SER A 103 -4.16 0.47 -23.13
CA SER A 103 -2.90 0.00 -23.70
C SER A 103 -1.70 0.72 -23.08
N ARG A 104 -0.51 0.11 -23.17
CA ARG A 104 0.74 0.76 -22.75
C ARG A 104 1.00 2.08 -23.48
N SER A 105 0.68 2.14 -24.78
CA SER A 105 0.80 3.37 -25.57
C SER A 105 -0.09 4.49 -25.03
N GLN A 106 -1.32 4.18 -24.62
CA GLN A 106 -2.23 5.15 -24.00
C GLN A 106 -1.75 5.56 -22.60
N ALA A 107 -1.17 4.64 -21.84
CA ALA A 107 -0.58 4.96 -20.54
C ALA A 107 0.61 5.92 -20.67
N GLU A 108 1.47 5.74 -21.68
CA GLU A 108 2.59 6.63 -21.96
C GLU A 108 2.14 8.02 -22.44
N GLU A 109 1.12 8.07 -23.32
CA GLU A 109 0.51 9.33 -23.76
C GLU A 109 -0.06 10.11 -22.56
N LEU A 110 -0.80 9.43 -21.67
CA LEU A 110 -1.36 10.06 -20.47
C LEU A 110 -0.27 10.48 -19.47
N SER A 111 0.80 9.69 -19.34
CA SER A 111 1.96 10.04 -18.53
C SER A 111 2.65 11.32 -19.02
N PHE A 112 2.76 11.51 -20.35
CA PHE A 112 3.27 12.76 -20.94
C PHE A 112 2.40 13.98 -20.58
N HIS A 113 1.10 13.77 -20.38
CA HIS A 113 0.17 14.79 -19.91
C HIS A 113 0.10 14.93 -18.37
N ASN A 114 1.06 14.34 -17.66
CA ASN A 114 1.13 14.31 -16.19
C ASN A 114 -0.05 13.59 -15.51
N VAL A 115 -0.72 12.68 -16.23
CA VAL A 115 -1.74 11.79 -15.67
C VAL A 115 -1.11 10.41 -15.50
N LYS A 116 -0.71 10.09 -14.27
CA LYS A 116 0.03 8.85 -13.95
C LYS A 116 -0.81 7.82 -13.22
N THR A 117 -1.91 8.23 -12.58
CA THR A 117 -2.81 7.34 -11.84
C THR A 117 -4.26 7.36 -12.30
N VAL A 118 -4.97 6.26 -12.05
CA VAL A 118 -6.37 6.06 -12.44
C VAL A 118 -7.28 7.07 -11.71
N GLU A 119 -6.91 7.42 -10.49
CA GLU A 119 -7.52 8.44 -9.65
C GLU A 119 -7.39 9.84 -10.28
N GLN A 120 -6.19 10.21 -10.75
CA GLN A 120 -5.96 11.45 -11.49
C GLN A 120 -6.76 11.49 -12.79
N LEU A 121 -6.87 10.36 -13.49
CA LEU A 121 -7.66 10.26 -14.70
C LEU A 121 -9.16 10.45 -14.42
N ALA A 122 -9.67 9.94 -13.29
CA ALA A 122 -11.06 10.08 -12.89
C ALA A 122 -11.43 11.53 -12.49
N ASP A 123 -10.50 12.23 -11.83
CA ASP A 123 -10.66 13.63 -11.37
C ASP A 123 -10.31 14.68 -12.44
N MET A 124 -9.82 14.24 -13.60
CA MET A 124 -9.45 15.15 -14.69
C MET A 124 -10.62 16.04 -15.13
N ALA A 125 -10.36 17.36 -15.17
CA ALA A 125 -11.36 18.34 -15.61
C ALA A 125 -11.69 18.19 -17.10
N ASP A 126 -12.94 18.49 -17.44
CA ASP A 126 -13.50 18.27 -18.79
C ASP A 126 -12.74 19.01 -19.89
N VAL A 127 -12.17 20.19 -19.56
CA VAL A 127 -11.34 21.01 -20.46
C VAL A 127 -10.07 20.29 -20.91
N HIS A 128 -9.53 19.38 -20.09
CA HIS A 128 -8.36 18.58 -20.44
C HIS A 128 -8.78 17.29 -21.18
N ALA A 129 -9.93 16.72 -20.81
CA ALA A 129 -10.48 15.54 -21.46
C ALA A 129 -10.94 15.81 -22.91
N SER A 130 -11.48 16.99 -23.19
CA SER A 130 -11.96 17.38 -24.53
C SER A 130 -10.85 17.49 -25.58
N LYS A 131 -9.57 17.56 -25.16
CA LYS A 131 -8.42 17.63 -26.06
C LYS A 131 -8.10 16.30 -26.74
N PHE A 132 -8.62 15.20 -26.21
CA PHE A 132 -8.32 13.84 -26.67
C PHE A 132 -9.61 13.09 -27.01
N MET A 133 -9.66 12.54 -28.21
CA MET A 133 -10.79 11.72 -28.64
C MET A 133 -10.84 10.43 -27.81
N GLY A 134 -11.97 10.18 -27.15
CA GLY A 134 -12.17 8.98 -26.32
C GLY A 134 -11.76 9.12 -24.85
N MET A 135 -11.24 10.29 -24.41
CA MET A 135 -10.87 10.47 -22.99
C MET A 135 -12.05 10.42 -22.03
N ASN A 136 -13.21 10.94 -22.44
CA ASN A 136 -14.41 10.90 -21.61
C ASN A 136 -14.82 9.45 -21.29
N ALA A 137 -14.73 8.55 -22.28
CA ALA A 137 -15.03 7.14 -22.07
C ALA A 137 -14.02 6.47 -21.12
N LEU A 138 -12.74 6.87 -21.18
CA LEU A 138 -11.71 6.36 -20.27
C LEU A 138 -11.87 6.90 -18.85
N ARG A 139 -12.25 8.16 -18.69
CA ARG A 139 -12.61 8.74 -17.39
C ARG A 139 -13.80 8.00 -16.75
N ASP A 140 -14.84 7.71 -17.53
CA ASP A 140 -16.01 7.00 -17.02
C ASP A 140 -15.67 5.55 -16.62
N LYS A 141 -14.80 4.88 -17.39
CA LYS A 141 -14.24 3.58 -17.02
C LYS A 141 -13.38 3.65 -15.76
N ALA A 142 -12.58 4.70 -15.59
CA ALA A 142 -11.77 4.91 -14.39
C ALA A 142 -12.65 5.11 -13.15
N LYS A 143 -13.71 5.93 -13.25
CA LYS A 143 -14.71 6.11 -12.19
C LYS A 143 -15.43 4.81 -11.85
N ALA A 144 -15.82 4.03 -12.86
CA ALA A 144 -16.43 2.72 -12.64
C ALA A 144 -15.47 1.73 -11.96
N PHE A 145 -14.19 1.74 -12.36
CA PHE A 145 -13.16 0.91 -11.75
C PHE A 145 -12.94 1.27 -10.28
N LEU A 146 -12.81 2.55 -9.95
CA LEU A 146 -12.64 3.01 -8.56
C LEU A 146 -13.86 2.68 -7.71
N LYS A 147 -15.07 2.81 -8.27
CA LYS A 147 -16.31 2.41 -7.58
C LYS A 147 -16.33 0.91 -7.31
N ASN A 148 -16.00 0.09 -8.31
CA ASN A 148 -15.95 -1.37 -8.16
C ASN A 148 -14.86 -1.79 -7.17
N ALA A 149 -13.71 -1.11 -7.17
CA ALA A 149 -12.63 -1.35 -6.21
C ALA A 149 -13.08 -1.01 -4.77
N ALA A 150 -13.81 0.09 -4.59
CA ALA A 150 -14.37 0.46 -3.30
C ALA A 150 -15.45 -0.55 -2.81
N GLU A 151 -16.28 -1.07 -3.72
CA GLU A 151 -17.27 -2.11 -3.39
C GLU A 151 -16.62 -3.48 -3.13
N ALA A 152 -15.50 -3.80 -3.80
CA ALA A 152 -14.76 -5.04 -3.62
C ALA A 152 -13.86 -5.04 -2.38
N ALA A 153 -13.41 -3.88 -1.91
CA ALA A 153 -12.56 -3.74 -0.72
C ALA A 153 -13.09 -4.46 0.54
N PRO A 154 -14.36 -4.31 0.97
CA PRO A 154 -14.87 -5.04 2.13
C PRO A 154 -14.94 -6.56 1.90
N ALA A 155 -15.21 -7.00 0.67
CA ALA A 155 -15.25 -8.42 0.34
C ALA A 155 -13.85 -9.05 0.37
N LEU A 156 -12.85 -8.36 -0.17
CA LEU A 156 -11.43 -8.75 -0.10
C LEU A 156 -10.92 -8.77 1.34
N ALA A 157 -11.25 -7.76 2.14
CA ALA A 157 -10.86 -7.71 3.55
C ALA A 157 -11.50 -8.87 4.35
N LEU A 158 -12.77 -9.17 4.10
CA LEU A 158 -13.44 -10.30 4.73
C LEU A 158 -12.84 -11.64 4.30
N GLN A 159 -12.51 -11.80 3.02
CA GLN A 159 -11.89 -13.03 2.52
C GLN A 159 -10.50 -13.24 3.14
N ALA A 160 -9.66 -12.21 3.19
CA ALA A 160 -8.36 -12.29 3.84
C ALA A 160 -8.48 -12.65 5.33
N GLU A 161 -9.50 -12.14 6.02
CA GLU A 161 -9.77 -12.49 7.41
C GLU A 161 -10.26 -13.95 7.55
N ILE A 162 -11.06 -14.46 6.62
CA ILE A 162 -11.46 -15.87 6.59
C ILE A 162 -10.24 -16.76 6.38
N ASP A 163 -9.39 -16.44 5.40
CA ASP A 163 -8.19 -17.22 5.09
C ASP A 163 -7.23 -17.25 6.29
N ASN A 164 -7.07 -16.11 6.99
CA ASN A 164 -6.28 -16.05 8.23
C ASN A 164 -6.88 -16.90 9.35
N ARG A 165 -8.22 -16.90 9.50
CA ARG A 165 -8.91 -17.74 10.49
C ARG A 165 -8.80 -19.22 10.16
N ASP A 166 -8.92 -19.59 8.90
CA ASP A 166 -8.79 -20.97 8.45
C ASP A 166 -7.37 -21.50 8.68
N GLU A 167 -6.34 -20.69 8.44
CA GLU A 167 -4.96 -21.03 8.76
C GLU A 167 -4.74 -21.19 10.28
N GLN A 168 -5.34 -20.32 11.09
CA GLN A 168 -5.32 -20.45 12.56
C GLN A 168 -6.03 -21.72 13.03
N ILE A 169 -7.21 -22.02 12.49
CA ILE A 169 -7.98 -23.24 12.80
C ILE A 169 -7.16 -24.47 12.43
N ARG A 170 -6.55 -24.48 11.24
CA ARG A 170 -5.69 -25.58 10.79
C ARG A 170 -4.53 -25.81 11.75
N LEU A 171 -3.83 -24.74 12.13
CA LEU A 171 -2.71 -24.82 13.07
C LEU A 171 -3.13 -25.28 14.47
N LEU A 172 -4.30 -24.84 14.95
CA LEU A 172 -4.85 -25.27 16.24
C LEU A 172 -5.28 -26.74 16.21
N MET A 173 -5.94 -27.19 15.14
CA MET A 173 -6.31 -28.60 14.95
C MET A 173 -5.08 -29.50 14.90
N GLU A 174 -4.02 -29.09 14.20
CA GLU A 174 -2.76 -29.84 14.15
C GLU A 174 -2.13 -29.97 15.55
N ARG A 175 -2.14 -28.90 16.35
CA ARG A 175 -1.67 -28.93 17.74
C ARG A 175 -2.52 -29.85 18.63
N LEU A 176 -3.84 -29.81 18.50
CA LEU A 176 -4.74 -30.69 19.26
C LEU A 176 -4.50 -32.16 18.92
N ASN A 177 -4.41 -32.49 17.63
CA ASN A 177 -4.10 -33.85 17.18
C ASN A 177 -2.72 -34.32 17.69
N ALA A 178 -1.72 -33.44 17.70
CA ALA A 178 -0.40 -33.76 18.25
C ALA A 178 -0.43 -34.01 19.77
N LEU A 179 -1.23 -33.25 20.53
CA LEU A 179 -1.43 -33.43 21.96
C LEU A 179 -2.25 -34.69 22.29
N GLU A 180 -3.28 -34.98 21.51
CA GLU A 180 -4.08 -36.20 21.63
C GLU A 180 -3.24 -37.44 21.32
N ALA A 181 -2.40 -37.40 20.28
CA ALA A 181 -1.45 -38.46 19.99
C ALA A 181 -0.42 -38.68 21.12
N GLN A 182 -0.07 -37.63 21.87
CA GLN A 182 0.77 -37.73 23.06
C GLN A 182 0.01 -38.23 24.29
N GLY A 183 -1.30 -37.97 24.40
CA GLY A 183 -2.16 -38.36 25.52
C GLY A 183 -2.72 -39.79 25.47
N ILE A 184 -2.74 -40.43 24.30
CA ILE A 184 -3.29 -41.79 24.12
C ILE A 184 -2.19 -42.87 24.20
N GLY A 185 -0.92 -42.48 24.33
CA GLY A 185 0.23 -43.41 24.46
C GLY A 185 0.30 -44.22 25.75
N GLU A 186 -0.54 -43.96 26.76
CA GLU A 186 -0.42 -44.57 28.09
C GLU A 186 -1.53 -45.58 28.48
N ILE A 187 -2.55 -45.83 27.64
CA ILE A 187 -3.68 -46.75 27.99
C ILE A 187 -3.84 -47.95 27.03
N ALA A 188 -2.94 -48.17 26.07
CA ALA A 188 -3.03 -49.33 25.17
C ALA A 188 -2.03 -50.44 25.54
N GLN A 189 -2.18 -51.03 26.73
CA GLN A 189 -1.60 -52.34 27.04
C GLN A 189 -2.58 -53.17 27.87
N ALA A 190 -3.45 -53.91 27.18
CA ALA A 190 -4.16 -55.07 27.74
C ALA A 190 -4.34 -56.13 26.63
N PRO A 191 -4.16 -57.42 26.95
CA PRO A 191 -3.64 -58.43 26.02
C PRO A 191 -4.70 -59.07 25.10
N GLU A 192 -4.19 -59.58 23.98
CA GLU A 192 -4.84 -60.49 23.04
C GLU A 192 -5.57 -61.66 23.74
N LEU A 193 -6.82 -61.89 23.34
CA LEU A 193 -7.44 -63.22 23.37
C LEU A 193 -7.72 -63.64 21.93
N GLN A 194 -7.10 -64.75 21.53
CA GLN A 194 -7.13 -65.34 20.20
C GLN A 194 -8.45 -66.06 19.87
N PRO A 195 -8.68 -66.40 18.58
CA PRO A 195 -9.98 -66.37 17.94
C PRO A 195 -10.69 -67.73 17.96
N SER A 196 -12.01 -67.72 18.08
CA SER A 196 -12.82 -68.88 17.73
C SER A 196 -14.22 -68.50 17.25
N GLN A 197 -14.54 -69.04 16.08
CA GLN A 197 -15.85 -69.28 15.48
C GLN A 197 -16.38 -68.23 14.49
N LEU A 198 -16.08 -68.56 13.24
CA LEU A 198 -16.92 -68.35 12.07
C LEU A 198 -18.38 -68.72 12.39
N ASP A 199 -19.31 -67.82 12.11
CA ASP A 199 -20.59 -68.21 11.53
C ASP A 199 -20.99 -67.18 10.46
N ALA A 200 -21.44 -67.74 9.35
CA ALA A 200 -21.82 -67.09 8.10
C ALA A 200 -23.06 -66.20 8.24
N VAL A 201 -23.17 -65.16 7.40
CA VAL A 201 -24.32 -64.85 6.51
C VAL A 201 -23.96 -63.61 5.68
N ASP A 202 -23.50 -63.82 4.45
CA ASP A 202 -24.19 -63.56 3.17
C ASP A 202 -24.30 -62.06 2.76
N PRO A 203 -23.68 -61.63 1.64
CA PRO A 203 -23.62 -60.24 1.24
C PRO A 203 -24.74 -59.93 0.25
N THR A 204 -25.81 -59.25 0.67
CA THR A 204 -26.57 -58.30 -0.16
C THR A 204 -27.61 -57.65 0.75
N ASP A 205 -27.41 -56.39 1.12
CA ASP A 205 -28.58 -55.51 1.22
C ASP A 205 -28.21 -54.09 0.84
N LYS A 206 -28.82 -53.62 -0.25
CA LYS A 206 -28.77 -52.25 -0.71
C LYS A 206 -29.82 -51.49 0.10
N VAL A 207 -29.39 -50.59 0.97
CA VAL A 207 -30.30 -49.58 1.54
C VAL A 207 -29.93 -48.23 0.93
N GLU A 208 -30.83 -47.78 0.05
CA GLU A 208 -30.84 -46.47 -0.60
C GLU A 208 -30.93 -45.31 0.41
N PRO A 209 -30.46 -44.11 0.03
CA PRO A 209 -30.38 -42.95 0.93
C PRO A 209 -31.76 -42.32 1.20
N GLU A 210 -32.03 -42.07 2.48
CA GLU A 210 -33.21 -41.38 2.99
C GLU A 210 -33.28 -39.93 2.47
N ALA A 211 -34.35 -39.63 1.73
CA ALA A 211 -34.61 -38.32 1.14
C ALA A 211 -35.15 -37.32 2.19
N VAL A 212 -34.35 -36.28 2.49
CA VAL A 212 -34.77 -35.12 3.29
C VAL A 212 -35.69 -34.21 2.47
N ALA A 213 -36.93 -34.06 2.91
CA ALA A 213 -37.99 -33.28 2.25
C ALA A 213 -37.70 -31.75 2.20
N PRO A 214 -38.15 -31.03 1.15
CA PRO A 214 -37.92 -29.59 1.00
C PRO A 214 -38.92 -28.71 1.78
N LYS A 215 -38.41 -27.61 2.35
CA LYS A 215 -39.17 -26.57 3.08
C LYS A 215 -40.21 -25.86 2.20
N PRO A 216 -41.39 -25.46 2.73
CA PRO A 216 -42.44 -24.83 1.95
C PRO A 216 -42.11 -23.37 1.56
N THR A 217 -42.35 -23.03 0.29
CA THR A 217 -42.20 -21.71 -0.30
C THR A 217 -43.41 -20.80 -0.03
N ARG A 218 -43.15 -19.54 0.35
CA ARG A 218 -44.16 -18.53 0.67
C ARG A 218 -44.72 -17.91 -0.62
N LYS A 219 -45.97 -18.23 -0.99
CA LYS A 219 -46.66 -17.68 -2.18
C LYS A 219 -46.97 -16.17 -2.04
N LYS A 220 -46.78 -15.45 -3.16
CA LYS A 220 -46.95 -14.02 -3.41
C LYS A 220 -48.32 -13.45 -2.98
N ARG A 221 -48.34 -12.32 -2.27
CA ARG A 221 -49.52 -11.42 -2.22
C ARG A 221 -49.47 -10.45 -3.41
N ARG A 222 -50.43 -10.58 -4.33
CA ARG A 222 -50.70 -9.61 -5.40
C ARG A 222 -51.20 -8.30 -4.77
N ARG A 223 -50.49 -7.19 -4.96
CA ARG A 223 -51.05 -5.85 -4.75
C ARG A 223 -52.03 -5.59 -5.90
N ARG A 224 -53.33 -5.45 -5.57
CA ARG A 224 -54.33 -4.94 -6.52
C ARG A 224 -54.04 -3.46 -6.76
N LYS A 225 -53.92 -3.09 -8.03
CA LYS A 225 -53.83 -1.72 -8.53
C LYS A 225 -55.20 -1.08 -8.30
N ALA A 226 -55.27 -0.07 -7.43
CA ALA A 226 -56.45 0.79 -7.34
C ALA A 226 -56.34 1.81 -8.47
N SER A 227 -57.28 1.71 -9.41
CA SER A 227 -57.69 2.78 -10.31
C SER A 227 -58.68 3.66 -9.57
N ASP A 228 -58.42 4.96 -9.45
CA ASP A 228 -59.46 5.94 -9.14
C ASP A 228 -58.99 7.35 -9.54
N GLY A 229 -59.89 8.08 -10.21
CA GLY A 229 -59.88 9.55 -10.36
C GLY A 229 -58.95 10.16 -11.38
#